data_AF-A0A9X2GDX4-F1
#
_entry.id   AF-A0A9X2GDX4-F1
#
_cell.length_a   1.000
_cell.length_b   1.000
_cell.length_c   1.000
_cell.angle_alpha   90.00
_cell.angle_beta   90.00
_cell.angle_gamma   90.00
#
_symmetry.space_group_name_H-M   'P 1'
#
loop_
_entity.id
_entity.type
_entity.pdbx_description
1 polymer ?
#
loop_
_entity_poly.entity_id
_entity_poly.type
_entity_poly.pdbx_seq_one_letter_code
_entity_poly.pdbx_strand_id
1 'polypeptide(L)'
;MNPHPAQAGQGPAQAPSQERSRRRRTTLLNAAVTLLTEGGFNAVTHRAVASRARLPLAATTYYFASRDQLLAEAFAQLVETELATTRTWITRHGLAALTDQVATADRTRQLGLWELYVHAGRDPVLQHIARRWTDGCVHLIAETLGLPGTDPRVRLLYTTVSTLWLEHVVEQRPLGQARDLLTLALSHATRKDPMTGPIHHLALRTDWDDARAAGEYRISTLGRTLEQEGFIHCSRDLTQLHGVHTAYYSHLSEPLLVLDIDPTGLDIRFENGFPHLYGPLPVTAVTATRPYRPAAPGESTP
;
A
#
# COMPACT_ATOMS: atom_id res chain seq x y z
N MET A 1 -41.69 -58.42 -18.38
CA MET A 1 -42.35 -57.47 -17.46
C MET A 1 -41.75 -57.71 -16.07
N ASN A 2 -40.78 -56.88 -15.68
CA ASN A 2 -40.23 -56.78 -14.32
C ASN A 2 -39.53 -55.41 -14.24
N PRO A 3 -39.92 -54.51 -13.34
CA PRO A 3 -39.29 -53.20 -13.20
C PRO A 3 -38.08 -53.25 -12.26
N HIS A 4 -37.11 -52.39 -12.58
CA HIS A 4 -35.92 -52.05 -11.81
C HIS A 4 -36.30 -51.32 -10.50
N PRO A 5 -35.66 -51.56 -9.34
CA PRO A 5 -35.85 -50.70 -8.18
C PRO A 5 -35.04 -49.41 -8.37
N ALA A 6 -35.73 -48.28 -8.28
CA ALA A 6 -35.18 -46.95 -8.36
C ALA A 6 -34.21 -46.66 -7.21
N GLN A 7 -33.09 -46.03 -7.56
CA GLN A 7 -32.18 -45.37 -6.62
C GLN A 7 -32.94 -44.34 -5.80
N ALA A 8 -32.84 -44.45 -4.47
CA ALA A 8 -33.30 -43.44 -3.55
C ALA A 8 -32.47 -42.16 -3.72
N GLY A 9 -33.09 -41.13 -4.27
CA GLY A 9 -32.51 -39.80 -4.39
C GLY A 9 -32.21 -39.18 -3.02
N GLN A 10 -30.94 -38.88 -2.77
CA GLN A 10 -30.54 -37.92 -1.75
C GLN A 10 -30.77 -36.51 -2.31
N GLY A 11 -31.84 -35.85 -1.84
CA GLY A 11 -32.18 -34.46 -2.15
C GLY A 11 -31.78 -33.45 -1.05
N PRO A 12 -31.98 -32.14 -1.29
CA PRO A 12 -31.18 -31.00 -0.81
C PRO A 12 -31.52 -30.43 0.59
N ALA A 13 -31.78 -31.27 1.59
CA ALA A 13 -32.28 -30.83 2.91
C ALA A 13 -31.22 -30.28 3.89
N GLN A 14 -29.91 -30.37 3.58
CA GLN A 14 -28.84 -30.05 4.54
C GLN A 14 -28.41 -28.56 4.53
N ALA A 15 -28.54 -27.85 3.40
CA ALA A 15 -28.07 -26.47 3.25
C ALA A 15 -28.81 -25.43 4.14
N PRO A 16 -30.14 -25.48 4.33
CA PRO A 16 -30.85 -24.48 5.14
C PRO A 16 -30.57 -24.58 6.65
N SER A 17 -30.21 -25.77 7.14
CA SER A 17 -29.91 -25.99 8.56
C SER A 17 -28.51 -25.53 8.93
N GLN A 18 -27.53 -25.79 8.05
CA GLN A 18 -26.15 -25.34 8.21
C GLN A 18 -26.05 -23.81 8.17
N GLU A 19 -26.80 -23.16 7.27
CA GLU A 19 -26.82 -21.68 7.18
C GLU A 19 -27.40 -21.03 8.43
N ARG A 20 -28.49 -21.58 8.99
CA ARG A 20 -29.04 -21.11 10.27
C ARG A 20 -28.04 -21.28 11.42
N SER A 21 -27.32 -22.40 11.46
CA SER A 21 -26.31 -22.67 12.47
C SER A 21 -25.14 -21.68 12.36
N ARG A 22 -24.65 -21.43 11.15
CA ARG A 22 -23.61 -20.44 10.86
C ARG A 22 -24.04 -19.03 11.28
N ARG A 23 -25.24 -18.61 10.91
CA ARG A 23 -25.80 -17.29 11.28
C ARG A 23 -25.91 -17.11 12.80
N ARG A 24 -26.33 -18.14 13.54
CA ARG A 24 -26.37 -18.11 15.02
C ARG A 24 -24.99 -17.94 15.62
N ARG A 25 -24.01 -18.73 15.15
CA ARG A 25 -22.61 -18.61 15.58
C ARG A 25 -22.05 -17.21 15.31
N THR A 26 -22.26 -16.67 14.12
CA THR A 26 -21.84 -15.30 13.75
C THR A 26 -22.50 -14.25 14.65
N THR A 27 -23.78 -14.43 15.00
CA THR A 27 -24.49 -13.50 15.89
C THR A 27 -23.89 -13.47 17.29
N LEU A 28 -23.53 -14.65 17.83
CA LEU A 28 -22.84 -14.75 19.12
C LEU A 28 -21.45 -14.13 19.06
N LEU A 29 -20.68 -14.39 17.99
CA LEU A 29 -19.33 -13.84 17.84
C LEU A 29 -19.36 -12.31 17.70
N ASN A 30 -20.29 -11.76 16.92
CA ASN A 30 -20.50 -10.32 16.82
C ASN A 30 -20.85 -9.71 18.18
N ALA A 31 -21.72 -10.35 18.96
CA ALA A 31 -22.04 -9.90 20.31
C ALA A 31 -20.82 -9.92 21.25
N ALA A 32 -19.94 -10.92 21.12
CA ALA A 32 -18.68 -10.99 21.87
C ALA A 32 -17.73 -9.86 21.46
N VAL A 33 -17.55 -9.59 20.16
CA VAL A 33 -16.75 -8.46 19.67
C VAL A 33 -17.29 -7.14 20.24
N THR A 34 -18.62 -6.93 20.25
CA THR A 34 -19.15 -5.67 20.78
C THR A 34 -18.95 -5.53 22.29
N LEU A 35 -19.12 -6.61 23.05
CA LEU A 35 -18.83 -6.59 24.49
C LEU A 35 -17.35 -6.32 24.77
N LEU A 36 -16.46 -6.91 23.97
CA LEU A 36 -15.03 -6.68 24.06
C LEU A 36 -14.68 -5.20 23.81
N THR A 37 -15.26 -4.58 22.78
CA THR A 37 -14.98 -3.17 22.48
C THR A 37 -15.59 -2.21 23.51
N GLU A 38 -16.78 -2.50 24.04
CA GLU A 38 -17.49 -1.61 24.97
C GLU A 38 -17.01 -1.77 26.43
N GLY A 39 -16.69 -2.99 26.85
CA GLY A 39 -16.44 -3.34 28.26
C GLY A 39 -15.15 -4.12 28.51
N GLY A 40 -14.32 -4.31 27.48
CA GLY A 40 -13.03 -4.97 27.59
C GLY A 40 -13.09 -6.49 27.79
N PHE A 41 -11.92 -7.07 28.06
CA PHE A 41 -11.64 -8.49 28.10
C PHE A 41 -12.55 -9.22 29.09
N ASN A 42 -12.76 -8.62 30.27
CA ASN A 42 -13.57 -9.20 31.34
C ASN A 42 -15.08 -9.16 31.05
N ALA A 43 -15.54 -8.28 30.14
CA ALA A 43 -16.97 -8.22 29.77
C ALA A 43 -17.42 -9.42 28.93
N VAL A 44 -16.49 -10.12 28.28
CA VAL A 44 -16.79 -11.27 27.43
C VAL A 44 -16.98 -12.52 28.28
N THR A 45 -18.24 -12.85 28.56
CA THR A 45 -18.63 -14.11 29.22
C THR A 45 -19.73 -14.80 28.42
N HIS A 46 -19.85 -16.13 28.53
CA HIS A 46 -20.92 -16.89 27.88
C HIS A 46 -22.32 -16.29 28.17
N ARG A 47 -22.57 -15.93 29.43
CA ARG A 47 -23.84 -15.35 29.85
C ARG A 47 -24.07 -13.95 29.23
N ALA A 48 -23.08 -13.08 29.28
CA ALA A 48 -23.18 -11.74 28.70
C ALA A 48 -23.39 -11.80 27.18
N VAL A 49 -22.65 -12.67 26.50
CA VAL A 49 -22.74 -12.88 25.04
C VAL A 49 -24.10 -13.43 24.65
N ALA A 50 -24.59 -14.46 25.34
CA ALA A 50 -25.92 -15.02 25.11
C ALA A 50 -27.02 -13.96 25.28
N SER A 51 -26.94 -13.18 26.38
CA SER A 51 -27.87 -12.09 26.67
C SER A 51 -27.86 -11.04 25.58
N ARG A 52 -26.68 -10.55 25.17
CA ARG A 52 -26.55 -9.52 24.13
C ARG A 52 -27.02 -10.01 22.76
N ALA A 53 -26.71 -11.26 22.42
CA ALA A 53 -27.17 -11.88 21.18
C ALA A 53 -28.66 -12.23 21.18
N ARG A 54 -29.35 -12.14 22.33
CA ARG A 54 -30.72 -12.60 22.55
C ARG A 54 -30.90 -14.07 22.17
N LEU A 55 -29.92 -14.90 22.56
CA LEU A 55 -29.91 -16.34 22.34
C LEU A 55 -29.82 -17.09 23.68
N PRO A 56 -30.33 -18.34 23.75
CA PRO A 56 -30.20 -19.15 24.96
C PRO A 56 -28.74 -19.36 25.35
N LEU A 57 -28.44 -19.43 26.65
CA LEU A 57 -27.08 -19.68 27.16
C LEU A 57 -26.46 -20.93 26.52
N ALA A 58 -27.25 -22.00 26.38
CA ALA A 58 -26.83 -23.26 25.76
C ALA A 58 -26.29 -23.09 24.33
N ALA A 59 -26.71 -22.05 23.59
CA ALA A 59 -26.17 -21.77 22.27
C ALA A 59 -24.69 -21.37 22.33
N THR A 60 -24.29 -20.56 23.33
CA THR A 60 -22.89 -20.15 23.46
C THR A 60 -21.98 -21.33 23.79
N THR A 61 -22.38 -22.20 24.70
CA THR A 61 -21.62 -23.40 25.09
C THR A 61 -21.62 -24.47 24.01
N TYR A 62 -22.60 -24.46 23.10
CA TYR A 62 -22.62 -25.32 21.92
C TYR A 62 -21.60 -24.90 20.85
N TYR A 63 -21.45 -23.59 20.61
CA TYR A 63 -20.57 -23.08 19.55
C TYR A 63 -19.14 -22.76 20.00
N PHE A 64 -18.94 -22.49 21.29
CA PHE A 64 -17.64 -22.15 21.86
C PHE A 64 -17.42 -23.01 23.10
N ALA A 65 -16.38 -23.83 23.08
CA ALA A 65 -16.11 -24.80 24.14
C ALA A 65 -15.63 -24.13 25.43
N SER A 66 -15.00 -22.95 25.32
CA SER A 66 -14.52 -22.19 26.46
C SER A 66 -14.63 -20.68 26.23
N ARG A 67 -14.55 -19.93 27.34
CA ARG A 67 -14.45 -18.47 27.30
C ARG A 67 -13.20 -18.03 26.53
N ASP A 68 -12.09 -18.73 26.69
CA ASP A 68 -10.82 -18.38 26.05
C ASP A 68 -10.88 -18.60 24.54
N GLN A 69 -11.54 -19.67 24.08
CA GLN A 69 -11.82 -19.85 22.65
C GLN A 69 -12.69 -18.70 22.12
N LEU A 70 -13.77 -18.35 22.81
CA LEU A 70 -14.65 -17.26 22.43
C LEU A 70 -13.91 -15.91 22.35
N LEU A 71 -13.05 -15.63 23.32
CA LEU A 71 -12.20 -14.45 23.35
C LEU A 71 -11.21 -14.43 22.19
N ALA A 72 -10.49 -15.53 21.97
CA ALA A 72 -9.53 -15.64 20.86
C ALA A 72 -10.20 -15.41 19.50
N GLU A 73 -11.38 -15.99 19.28
CA GLU A 73 -12.14 -15.77 18.05
C GLU A 73 -12.66 -14.33 17.94
N ALA A 74 -13.11 -13.72 19.04
CA ALA A 74 -13.56 -12.33 19.04
C ALA A 74 -12.41 -11.36 18.72
N PHE A 75 -11.23 -11.57 19.31
CA PHE A 75 -10.03 -10.80 18.98
C PHE A 75 -9.61 -10.99 17.52
N ALA A 76 -9.63 -12.22 17.01
CA ALA A 76 -9.30 -12.49 15.62
C ALA A 76 -10.26 -11.74 14.68
N GLN A 77 -11.57 -11.77 14.94
CA GLN A 77 -12.53 -11.01 14.15
C GLN A 77 -12.32 -9.49 14.25
N LEU A 78 -11.99 -8.98 15.44
CA LEU A 78 -11.71 -7.56 15.65
C LEU A 78 -10.46 -7.11 14.86
N VAL A 79 -9.39 -7.90 14.88
CA VAL A 79 -8.16 -7.67 14.10
C VAL A 79 -8.44 -7.67 12.60
N GLU A 80 -9.17 -8.68 12.10
CA GLU A 80 -9.55 -8.75 10.67
C GLU A 80 -10.35 -7.51 10.24
N THR A 81 -11.31 -7.10 11.06
CA THR A 81 -12.12 -5.91 10.80
C THR A 81 -11.25 -4.67 10.75
N GLU A 82 -10.32 -4.52 11.71
CA GLU A 82 -9.45 -3.35 11.75
C GLU A 82 -8.47 -3.29 10.57
N LEU A 83 -7.89 -4.42 10.17
CA LEU A 83 -7.03 -4.49 8.99
C LEU A 83 -7.81 -4.14 7.72
N ALA A 84 -9.04 -4.63 7.57
CA ALA A 84 -9.89 -4.31 6.43
C ALA A 84 -10.29 -2.83 6.39
N THR A 85 -10.64 -2.25 7.55
CA THR A 85 -10.95 -0.82 7.67
C THR A 85 -9.73 0.03 7.33
N THR A 86 -8.57 -0.30 7.88
CA THR A 86 -7.31 0.41 7.63
C THR A 86 -6.92 0.32 6.15
N ARG A 87 -7.00 -0.87 5.54
CA ARG A 87 -6.78 -1.05 4.10
C ARG A 87 -7.69 -0.13 3.27
N THR A 88 -9.00 -0.18 3.54
CA THR A 88 -9.99 0.63 2.80
C THR A 88 -9.70 2.12 2.95
N TRP A 89 -9.33 2.55 4.15
CA TRP A 89 -8.99 3.93 4.45
C TRP A 89 -7.72 4.36 3.69
N ILE A 90 -6.64 3.57 3.74
CA ILE A 90 -5.38 3.85 3.02
C ILE A 90 -5.61 3.87 1.51
N THR A 91 -6.38 2.93 0.95
CA THR A 91 -6.69 2.91 -0.49
C THR A 91 -7.44 4.18 -0.92
N ARG A 92 -8.31 4.73 -0.06
CA ARG A 92 -9.09 5.92 -0.37
C ARG A 92 -8.33 7.22 -0.19
N HIS A 93 -7.50 7.31 0.85
CA HIS A 93 -6.91 8.58 1.30
C HIS A 93 -5.38 8.64 1.14
N GLY A 94 -4.73 7.51 0.82
CA GLY A 94 -3.28 7.38 0.76
C GLY A 94 -2.64 7.23 2.14
N LEU A 95 -1.38 6.78 2.15
CA LEU A 95 -0.64 6.54 3.40
C LEU A 95 -0.37 7.82 4.19
N ALA A 96 -0.23 8.97 3.53
CA ALA A 96 0.12 10.24 4.17
C ALA A 96 -0.94 10.73 5.17
N ALA A 97 -2.21 10.38 4.96
CA ALA A 97 -3.27 10.76 5.89
C ALA A 97 -3.47 9.71 7.01
N LEU A 98 -2.63 8.67 7.10
CA LEU A 98 -2.70 7.68 8.19
C LEU A 98 -2.58 8.37 9.57
N THR A 99 -1.85 9.47 9.64
CA THR A 99 -1.79 10.39 10.77
C THR A 99 -3.16 10.92 11.22
N ASP A 100 -4.06 11.14 10.28
CA ASP A 100 -5.42 11.63 10.54
C ASP A 100 -6.30 10.50 11.03
N GLN A 101 -6.09 9.28 10.50
CA GLN A 101 -6.73 8.08 11.03
C GLN A 101 -6.34 7.86 12.50
N VAL A 102 -5.07 8.04 12.88
CA VAL A 102 -4.62 7.96 14.28
C VAL A 102 -5.34 8.99 15.15
N ALA A 103 -5.45 10.24 14.67
CA ALA A 103 -6.06 11.34 15.43
C ALA A 103 -7.60 11.24 15.56
N THR A 104 -8.26 10.54 14.65
CA THR A 104 -9.74 10.43 14.60
C THR A 104 -10.25 9.04 14.96
N ALA A 105 -9.36 8.16 15.42
CA ALA A 105 -9.71 6.77 15.73
C ALA A 105 -10.76 6.69 16.85
N ASP A 106 -11.75 5.82 16.68
CA ASP A 106 -12.73 5.50 17.73
C ASP A 106 -12.01 4.86 18.93
N ARG A 107 -11.80 5.66 19.97
CA ARG A 107 -11.08 5.30 21.19
C ARG A 107 -11.56 3.99 21.82
N THR A 108 -12.86 3.76 21.85
CA THR A 108 -13.47 2.61 22.55
C THR A 108 -13.08 1.30 21.87
N ARG A 109 -13.33 1.22 20.56
CA ARG A 109 -12.96 0.06 19.72
C ARG A 109 -11.48 -0.29 19.80
N GLN A 110 -10.70 0.76 19.91
CA GLN A 110 -9.27 0.77 19.84
C GLN A 110 -8.58 0.39 21.15
N LEU A 111 -9.15 0.77 22.30
CA LEU A 111 -8.74 0.22 23.60
C LEU A 111 -8.93 -1.30 23.63
N GLY A 112 -10.01 -1.82 23.04
CA GLY A 112 -10.22 -3.27 22.91
C GLY A 112 -9.09 -3.99 22.16
N LEU A 113 -8.45 -3.34 21.18
CA LEU A 113 -7.29 -3.89 20.49
C LEU A 113 -6.01 -3.87 21.36
N TRP A 114 -5.83 -2.91 22.26
CA TRP A 114 -4.66 -2.88 23.16
C TRP A 114 -4.75 -3.87 24.30
N GLU A 115 -5.95 -4.22 24.73
CA GLU A 115 -6.13 -5.32 25.67
C GLU A 115 -5.60 -6.64 25.11
N LEU A 116 -5.71 -6.88 23.79
CA LEU A 116 -5.08 -8.03 23.14
C LEU A 116 -3.59 -8.09 23.46
N TYR A 117 -2.86 -6.98 23.34
CA TYR A 117 -1.41 -6.96 23.62
C TYR A 117 -1.09 -7.20 25.10
N VAL A 118 -1.90 -6.64 26.02
CA VAL A 118 -1.74 -6.88 27.46
C VAL A 118 -1.88 -8.36 27.80
N HIS A 119 -2.86 -9.03 27.20
CA HIS A 119 -3.13 -10.46 27.45
C HIS A 119 -2.20 -11.40 26.67
N ALA A 120 -1.85 -11.05 25.43
CA ALA A 120 -0.96 -11.82 24.58
C ALA A 120 0.41 -12.07 25.23
N GLY A 121 0.92 -11.18 26.08
CA GLY A 121 2.19 -11.39 26.78
C GLY A 121 2.28 -12.72 27.56
N ARG A 122 1.15 -13.37 27.88
CA ARG A 122 1.08 -14.61 28.67
C ARG A 122 0.31 -15.76 28.02
N ASP A 123 -0.26 -15.57 26.83
CA ASP A 123 -1.11 -16.55 26.14
C ASP A 123 -0.65 -16.77 24.69
N PRO A 124 -0.09 -17.94 24.33
CA PRO A 124 0.40 -18.23 22.99
C PRO A 124 -0.65 -18.08 21.87
N VAL A 125 -1.93 -18.37 22.15
CA VAL A 125 -3.00 -18.23 21.16
C VAL A 125 -3.22 -16.76 20.85
N LEU A 126 -3.29 -15.92 21.88
CA LEU A 126 -3.42 -14.48 21.71
C LEU A 126 -2.15 -13.85 21.11
N GLN A 127 -0.96 -14.38 21.38
CA GLN A 127 0.28 -13.95 20.71
C GLN A 127 0.23 -14.17 19.20
N HIS A 128 -0.36 -15.29 18.75
CA HIS A 128 -0.51 -15.54 17.33
C HIS A 128 -1.43 -14.51 16.67
N ILE A 129 -2.54 -14.15 17.34
CA ILE A 129 -3.48 -13.14 16.86
C ILE A 129 -2.84 -11.74 16.85
N ALA A 130 -2.11 -11.38 17.91
CA ALA A 130 -1.39 -10.10 17.97
C ALA A 130 -0.33 -9.99 16.86
N ARG A 131 0.43 -11.06 16.61
CA ARG A 131 1.39 -11.11 15.48
C ARG A 131 0.71 -10.92 14.14
N ARG A 132 -0.41 -11.61 13.90
CA ARG A 132 -1.19 -11.45 12.68
C ARG A 132 -1.64 -10.01 12.46
N TRP A 133 -1.99 -9.29 13.53
CA TRP A 133 -2.31 -7.88 13.42
C TRP A 133 -1.09 -7.02 13.02
N THR A 134 0.03 -7.17 13.74
CA THR A 134 1.29 -6.48 13.40
C THR A 134 1.72 -6.76 11.97
N ASP A 135 1.76 -8.03 11.57
CA ASP A 135 2.20 -8.46 10.24
C ASP A 135 1.26 -7.92 9.15
N GLY A 136 -0.04 -7.88 9.41
CA GLY A 136 -1.03 -7.28 8.53
C GLY A 136 -0.81 -5.77 8.33
N CYS A 137 -0.55 -5.02 9.41
CA CYS A 137 -0.23 -3.59 9.31
C CYS A 137 1.07 -3.34 8.55
N VAL A 138 2.12 -4.12 8.85
CA VAL A 138 3.41 -4.05 8.14
C VAL A 138 3.22 -4.34 6.64
N HIS A 139 2.44 -5.37 6.31
CA HIS A 139 2.14 -5.72 4.93
C HIS A 139 1.40 -4.61 4.19
N LEU A 140 0.39 -3.98 4.82
CA LEU A 140 -0.33 -2.83 4.26
C LEU A 140 0.61 -1.66 3.96
N ILE A 141 1.51 -1.34 4.88
CA ILE A 141 2.50 -0.27 4.71
C ILE A 141 3.45 -0.60 3.55
N ALA A 142 3.99 -1.82 3.53
CA ALA A 142 4.91 -2.28 2.49
C ALA A 142 4.28 -2.25 1.10
N GLU A 143 3.05 -2.79 0.97
CA GLU A 143 2.26 -2.79 -0.25
C GLU A 143 2.02 -1.36 -0.76
N THR A 144 1.66 -0.44 0.15
CA THR A 144 1.37 0.95 -0.21
C THR A 144 2.61 1.73 -0.65
N LEU A 145 3.78 1.41 -0.07
CA LEU A 145 5.06 2.03 -0.43
C LEU A 145 5.75 1.34 -1.62
N GLY A 146 5.24 0.20 -2.10
CA GLY A 146 5.92 -0.61 -3.11
C GLY A 146 7.26 -1.19 -2.63
N LEU A 147 7.40 -1.43 -1.32
CA LEU A 147 8.63 -1.93 -0.70
C LEU A 147 8.47 -3.38 -0.25
N PRO A 148 9.57 -4.16 -0.14
CA PRO A 148 9.55 -5.45 0.54
C PRO A 148 9.11 -5.29 2.00
N GLY A 149 8.32 -6.25 2.52
CA GLY A 149 7.90 -6.23 3.93
C GLY A 149 9.06 -6.30 4.95
N THR A 150 10.24 -6.73 4.51
CA THR A 150 11.47 -6.77 5.29
C THR A 150 12.26 -5.45 5.26
N ASP A 151 11.82 -4.45 4.49
CA ASP A 151 12.50 -3.17 4.39
C ASP A 151 12.46 -2.44 5.76
N PRO A 152 13.61 -1.98 6.29
CA PRO A 152 13.66 -1.34 7.60
C PRO A 152 12.81 -0.08 7.69
N ARG A 153 12.53 0.61 6.57
CA ARG A 153 11.66 1.80 6.54
C ARG A 153 10.20 1.44 6.84
N VAL A 154 9.73 0.30 6.34
CA VAL A 154 8.39 -0.21 6.64
C VAL A 154 8.27 -0.47 8.14
N ARG A 155 9.28 -1.13 8.72
CA ARG A 155 9.28 -1.44 10.16
C ARG A 155 9.34 -0.17 11.01
N LEU A 156 10.21 0.78 10.66
CA LEU A 156 10.32 2.07 11.34
C LEU A 156 8.99 2.81 11.34
N LEU A 157 8.34 2.90 10.18
CA LEU A 157 7.06 3.57 10.05
C LEU A 157 5.97 2.90 10.91
N TYR A 158 5.88 1.57 10.86
CA TYR A 158 4.96 0.81 11.72
C TYR A 158 5.20 1.12 13.20
N THR A 159 6.45 1.09 13.66
CA THR A 159 6.78 1.36 15.06
C THR A 159 6.43 2.78 15.48
N THR A 160 6.73 3.78 14.65
CA THR A 160 6.40 5.18 14.92
C THR A 160 4.89 5.38 15.03
N VAL A 161 4.13 4.90 14.04
CA VAL A 161 2.67 4.98 14.04
C VAL A 161 2.09 4.29 15.27
N SER A 162 2.53 3.06 15.57
CA SER A 162 2.00 2.28 16.69
C SER A 162 2.26 2.95 18.04
N THR A 163 3.43 3.56 18.22
CA THR A 163 3.78 4.30 19.43
C THR A 163 2.97 5.58 19.56
N LEU A 164 2.85 6.39 18.50
CA LEU A 164 2.02 7.60 18.52
C LEU A 164 0.57 7.28 18.85
N TRP A 165 0.09 6.16 18.32
CA TRP A 165 -1.24 5.67 18.58
C TRP A 165 -1.41 5.33 20.08
N LEU A 166 -0.46 4.59 20.67
CA LEU A 166 -0.46 4.26 22.09
C LEU A 166 -0.45 5.51 22.96
N GLU A 167 0.45 6.45 22.67
CA GLU A 167 0.53 7.72 23.39
C GLU A 167 -0.78 8.51 23.30
N HIS A 168 -1.43 8.51 22.14
CA HIS A 168 -2.68 9.25 21.95
C HIS A 168 -3.88 8.60 22.64
N VAL A 169 -4.11 7.30 22.43
CA VAL A 169 -5.35 6.66 22.87
C VAL A 169 -5.27 6.12 24.30
N VAL A 170 -4.11 5.58 24.67
CA VAL A 170 -3.87 5.02 26.00
C VAL A 170 -3.42 6.12 26.95
N GLU A 171 -2.36 6.86 26.61
CA GLU A 171 -1.80 7.89 27.49
C GLU A 171 -2.49 9.26 27.38
N GLN A 172 -3.35 9.46 26.37
CA GLN A 172 -4.03 10.74 26.12
C GLN A 172 -3.08 11.91 25.86
N ARG A 173 -1.92 11.64 25.27
CA ARG A 173 -0.98 12.68 24.86
C ARG A 173 -1.45 13.39 23.58
N PRO A 174 -1.18 14.70 23.45
CA PRO A 174 -1.40 15.43 22.20
C PRO A 174 -0.50 14.91 21.08
N LEU A 175 -1.06 14.77 19.87
CA LEU A 175 -0.33 14.29 18.70
C LEU A 175 0.40 15.37 17.89
N GLY A 176 0.16 16.66 18.16
CA GLY A 176 0.43 17.79 17.26
C GLY A 176 1.75 17.70 16.48
N GLN A 177 2.88 17.95 17.14
CA GLN A 177 4.17 18.04 16.45
C GLN A 177 4.61 16.70 15.83
N ALA A 178 4.36 15.58 16.50
CA ALA A 178 4.77 14.27 16.00
C ALA A 178 3.94 13.82 14.79
N ARG A 179 2.66 14.16 14.77
CA ARG A 179 1.76 13.98 13.63
C ARG A 179 2.27 14.77 12.42
N ASP A 180 2.56 16.06 12.62
CA ASP A 180 3.02 16.94 11.53
C ASP A 180 4.33 16.44 10.91
N LEU A 181 5.29 16.03 11.74
CA LEU A 181 6.55 15.44 11.28
C LEU A 181 6.35 14.12 10.54
N LEU A 182 5.44 13.27 11.02
CA LEU A 182 5.12 12.00 10.37
C LEU A 182 4.42 12.24 9.01
N THR A 183 3.46 13.16 8.93
CA THR A 183 2.80 13.54 7.68
C THR A 183 3.82 14.07 6.67
N LEU A 184 4.76 14.91 7.11
CA LEU A 184 5.84 15.43 6.26
C LEU A 184 6.75 14.30 5.74
N ALA A 185 7.18 13.39 6.61
CA ALA A 185 8.03 12.27 6.25
C ALA A 185 7.33 11.33 5.26
N LEU A 186 6.05 11.00 5.51
CA LEU A 186 5.24 10.19 4.61
C LEU A 186 5.03 10.85 3.26
N SER A 187 4.72 12.15 3.24
CA SER A 187 4.57 12.91 2.00
C SER A 187 5.87 12.96 1.18
N HIS A 188 7.03 12.87 1.83
CA HIS A 188 8.31 12.72 1.13
C HIS A 188 8.54 11.29 0.64
N ALA A 189 8.22 10.28 1.45
CA ALA A 189 8.40 8.87 1.10
C ALA A 189 7.41 8.36 0.03
N THR A 190 6.20 8.93 -0.06
CA THR A 190 5.18 8.57 -1.05
C THR A 190 5.22 9.44 -2.30
N ARG A 191 5.99 10.54 -2.29
CA ARG A 191 6.35 11.17 -3.55
C ARG A 191 7.14 10.12 -4.33
N LYS A 192 6.65 9.74 -5.51
CA LYS A 192 7.49 9.05 -6.50
C LYS A 192 8.72 9.93 -6.64
N ASP A 193 9.85 9.45 -6.13
CA ASP A 193 11.13 10.08 -6.43
C ASP A 193 11.20 10.08 -7.95
N PRO A 194 11.27 11.25 -8.61
CA PRO A 194 11.30 11.29 -10.06
C PRO A 194 12.51 10.54 -10.66
N MET A 195 13.44 10.09 -9.81
CA MET A 195 14.59 9.24 -10.13
C MET A 195 14.33 7.73 -10.11
N THR A 196 13.14 7.25 -9.73
CA THR A 196 12.86 5.78 -9.62
C THR A 196 12.40 5.12 -10.93
N GLY A 197 12.29 5.88 -12.02
CA GLY A 197 11.99 5.38 -13.36
C GLY A 197 13.03 5.86 -14.38
N PRO A 198 13.06 5.27 -15.59
CA PRO A 198 13.93 5.75 -16.65
C PRO A 198 13.59 7.21 -16.99
N ILE A 199 14.63 8.02 -17.19
CA ILE A 199 14.49 9.36 -17.75
C ILE A 199 14.70 9.29 -19.27
N HIS A 200 14.23 10.29 -20.00
CA HIS A 200 14.24 10.29 -21.44
C HIS A 200 15.04 11.45 -22.01
N HIS A 201 15.84 11.20 -23.04
CA HIS A 201 16.49 12.26 -23.83
C HIS A 201 16.06 12.14 -25.29
N LEU A 202 15.86 13.28 -25.94
CA LEU A 202 15.53 13.35 -27.37
C LEU A 202 16.81 13.68 -28.14
N ALA A 203 17.26 12.77 -28.99
CA ALA A 203 18.51 12.87 -29.73
C ALA A 203 18.25 12.82 -31.24
N LEU A 204 19.11 13.48 -32.03
CA LEU A 204 19.21 13.15 -33.46
C LEU A 204 19.78 11.73 -33.60
N ARG A 205 19.31 11.00 -34.62
CA ARG A 205 19.83 9.67 -34.91
C ARG A 205 21.34 9.69 -35.15
N THR A 206 21.84 10.69 -35.88
CA THR A 206 23.27 10.85 -36.17
C THR A 206 24.10 11.01 -34.92
N ASP A 207 23.67 11.88 -33.99
CA ASP A 207 24.38 12.12 -32.73
C ASP A 207 24.44 10.86 -31.87
N TRP A 208 23.37 10.07 -31.88
CA TRP A 208 23.35 8.79 -31.19
C TRP A 208 24.26 7.75 -31.84
N ASP A 209 24.28 7.65 -33.17
CA ASP A 209 25.15 6.72 -33.88
C ASP A 209 26.63 7.04 -33.65
N ASP A 210 27.00 8.33 -33.62
CA ASP A 210 28.34 8.79 -33.26
C ASP A 210 28.70 8.45 -31.81
N ALA A 211 27.77 8.67 -30.87
CA ALA A 211 27.96 8.33 -29.47
C ALA A 211 28.16 6.83 -29.25
N ARG A 212 27.45 5.97 -29.99
CA ARG A 212 27.66 4.51 -29.94
C ARG A 212 29.06 4.11 -30.34
N ALA A 213 29.67 4.82 -31.30
CA ALA A 213 31.06 4.58 -31.70
C ALA A 213 32.06 5.13 -30.66
N ALA A 214 31.76 6.27 -30.04
CA ALA A 214 32.62 6.92 -29.04
C ALA A 214 32.51 6.31 -27.62
N GLY A 215 31.41 5.64 -27.30
CA GLY A 215 31.10 5.07 -25.99
C GLY A 215 30.33 6.00 -25.05
N GLU A 216 30.20 7.28 -25.40
CA GLU A 216 29.48 8.29 -24.63
C GLU A 216 28.77 9.31 -25.52
N TYR A 217 27.63 9.82 -25.07
CA TYR A 217 26.84 10.84 -25.73
C TYR A 217 27.01 12.19 -25.02
N ARG A 218 27.24 13.26 -25.79
CA ARG A 218 27.64 14.58 -25.28
C ARG A 218 26.82 15.74 -25.84
N ILE A 219 25.68 15.51 -26.47
CA ILE A 219 24.81 16.58 -26.96
C ILE A 219 23.80 16.93 -25.87
N SER A 220 23.69 18.21 -25.51
CA SER A 220 22.80 18.67 -24.45
C SER A 220 21.36 18.87 -24.94
N THR A 221 21.24 19.56 -26.06
CA THR A 221 20.00 19.83 -26.79
C THR A 221 20.33 20.16 -28.24
N LEU A 222 19.34 20.50 -29.07
CA LEU A 222 19.49 20.74 -30.49
C LEU A 222 20.60 21.76 -30.78
N GLY A 223 21.68 21.28 -31.41
CA GLY A 223 22.83 22.11 -31.79
C GLY A 223 23.71 22.61 -30.63
N ARG A 224 23.54 22.07 -29.41
CA ARG A 224 24.31 22.45 -28.22
C ARG A 224 24.97 21.24 -27.58
N THR A 225 26.27 21.33 -27.31
CA THR A 225 27.00 20.25 -26.62
C THR A 225 26.94 20.39 -25.10
N LEU A 226 27.28 19.31 -24.39
CA LEU A 226 27.44 19.28 -22.94
C LEU A 226 28.39 20.36 -22.45
N GLU A 227 29.49 20.62 -23.16
CA GLU A 227 30.49 21.64 -22.78
C GLU A 227 29.95 23.05 -22.89
N GLN A 228 28.97 23.28 -23.77
CA GLN A 228 28.37 24.59 -23.98
C GLN A 228 27.28 24.91 -22.95
N GLU A 229 26.49 23.92 -22.53
CA GLU A 229 25.37 24.10 -21.60
C GLU A 229 25.72 23.72 -20.15
N GLY A 230 26.71 22.84 -19.95
CA GLY A 230 27.14 22.34 -18.64
C GLY A 230 26.41 21.08 -18.15
N PHE A 231 25.32 20.68 -18.82
CA PHE A 231 24.55 19.46 -18.53
C PHE A 231 23.77 19.00 -19.78
N ILE A 232 23.28 17.77 -19.79
CA ILE A 232 22.37 17.23 -20.83
C ILE A 232 20.92 17.34 -20.34
N HIS A 233 20.04 17.89 -21.18
CA HIS A 233 18.62 18.02 -20.84
C HIS A 233 17.90 16.67 -20.97
N CYS A 234 17.20 16.25 -19.93
CA CYS A 234 16.35 15.06 -19.96
C CYS A 234 14.89 15.41 -19.65
N SER A 235 14.01 14.43 -19.79
CA SER A 235 12.59 14.49 -19.47
C SER A 235 12.21 13.36 -18.54
N ARG A 236 11.36 13.66 -17.55
CA ARG A 236 10.90 12.71 -16.52
C ARG A 236 9.88 11.68 -17.04
N ASP A 237 9.20 12.02 -18.14
CA ASP A 237 8.22 11.18 -18.80
C ASP A 237 8.08 11.59 -20.29
N LEU A 238 7.36 10.77 -21.07
CA LEU A 238 7.15 11.03 -22.51
C LEU A 238 6.27 12.25 -22.77
N THR A 239 5.39 12.63 -21.83
CA THR A 239 4.57 13.84 -21.94
C THR A 239 5.45 15.09 -21.90
N GLN A 240 6.39 15.15 -20.96
CA GLN A 240 7.37 16.23 -20.87
C GLN A 240 8.27 16.25 -22.12
N LEU A 241 8.74 15.08 -22.58
CA LEU A 241 9.56 14.98 -23.80
C LEU A 241 8.82 15.48 -25.03
N HIS A 242 7.53 15.17 -25.18
CA HIS A 242 6.71 15.66 -26.28
C HIS A 242 6.55 17.19 -26.25
N GLY A 243 6.43 17.78 -25.06
CA GLY A 243 6.46 19.23 -24.86
C GLY A 243 7.78 19.85 -25.33
N VAL A 244 8.91 19.24 -24.98
CA VAL A 244 10.25 19.66 -25.43
C VAL A 244 10.37 19.57 -26.96
N HIS A 245 9.93 18.46 -27.56
CA HIS A 245 9.92 18.33 -29.02
C HIS A 245 9.12 19.46 -29.68
N THR A 246 7.91 19.71 -29.19
CA THR A 246 7.01 20.73 -29.75
C THR A 246 7.66 22.12 -29.72
N ALA A 247 8.33 22.45 -28.61
CA ALA A 247 8.97 23.74 -28.41
C ALA A 247 10.26 23.92 -29.23
N TYR A 248 11.09 22.88 -29.36
CA TYR A 248 12.48 23.04 -29.85
C TYR A 248 12.81 22.22 -31.10
N TYR A 249 12.12 21.11 -31.38
CA TYR A 249 12.47 20.17 -32.44
C TYR A 249 11.42 20.05 -33.56
N SER A 250 10.25 20.71 -33.40
CA SER A 250 9.09 20.56 -34.30
C SER A 250 9.32 20.97 -35.76
N HIS A 251 10.38 21.72 -36.04
CA HIS A 251 10.76 22.17 -37.37
C HIS A 251 11.74 21.22 -38.09
N LEU A 252 12.26 20.20 -37.39
CA LEU A 252 13.23 19.27 -37.96
C LEU A 252 12.56 18.23 -38.84
N SER A 253 13.27 17.84 -39.89
CA SER A 253 12.89 16.74 -40.79
C SER A 253 13.73 15.49 -40.55
N GLU A 254 14.82 15.65 -39.82
CA GLU A 254 15.79 14.64 -39.45
C GLU A 254 15.18 13.64 -38.46
N PRO A 255 15.55 12.34 -38.57
CA PRO A 255 15.01 11.32 -37.70
C PRO A 255 15.50 11.49 -36.26
N LEU A 256 14.56 11.57 -35.32
CA LEU A 256 14.81 11.65 -33.88
C LEU A 256 14.66 10.29 -33.18
N LEU A 257 15.39 10.15 -32.08
CA LEU A 257 15.34 9.01 -31.17
C LEU A 257 14.97 9.46 -29.76
N VAL A 258 14.14 8.67 -29.09
CA VAL A 258 14.03 8.70 -27.62
C VAL A 258 15.05 7.72 -27.07
N LEU A 259 15.94 8.22 -26.21
CA LEU A 259 16.87 7.42 -25.42
C LEU A 259 16.25 7.21 -24.03
N ASP A 260 16.00 5.96 -23.67
CA ASP A 260 15.53 5.58 -22.33
C ASP A 260 16.75 5.31 -21.44
N ILE A 261 16.95 6.17 -20.45
CA ILE A 261 18.17 6.22 -19.63
C ILE A 261 17.85 5.67 -18.25
N ASP A 262 18.63 4.68 -17.80
CA ASP A 262 18.68 4.30 -16.39
C ASP A 262 19.53 5.35 -15.65
N PRO A 263 18.93 6.14 -14.73
CA PRO A 263 19.66 7.18 -14.04
C PRO A 263 20.61 6.65 -12.95
N THR A 264 20.60 5.35 -12.68
CA THR A 264 21.39 4.75 -11.58
C THR A 264 22.88 5.02 -11.75
N GLY A 265 23.47 5.72 -10.79
CA GLY A 265 24.90 6.05 -10.78
C GLY A 265 25.29 7.29 -11.61
N LEU A 266 24.32 8.01 -12.16
CA LEU A 266 24.54 9.28 -12.87
C LEU A 266 24.30 10.50 -11.95
N ASP A 267 25.01 11.62 -12.17
CA ASP A 267 24.74 12.90 -11.49
C ASP A 267 23.54 13.59 -12.16
N ILE A 268 22.33 13.19 -11.75
CA ILE A 268 21.08 13.79 -12.21
C ILE A 268 20.56 14.77 -11.16
N ARG A 269 20.25 15.99 -11.59
CA ARG A 269 19.62 17.02 -10.73
C ARG A 269 18.29 17.43 -11.32
N PHE A 270 17.30 17.60 -10.46
CA PHE A 270 15.97 18.05 -10.86
C PHE A 270 15.84 19.56 -10.65
N GLU A 271 15.77 20.31 -11.75
CA GLU A 271 15.77 21.76 -11.76
C GLU A 271 14.63 22.26 -12.65
N ASN A 272 13.82 23.19 -12.15
CA ASN A 272 12.66 23.74 -12.87
C ASN A 272 11.69 22.67 -13.42
N GLY A 273 11.62 21.51 -12.75
CA GLY A 273 10.77 20.39 -13.14
C GLY A 273 11.36 19.46 -14.20
N PHE A 274 12.61 19.65 -14.62
CA PHE A 274 13.31 18.81 -15.59
C PHE A 274 14.51 18.09 -14.94
N PRO A 275 14.79 16.81 -15.30
CA PRO A 275 16.05 16.17 -14.99
C PRO A 275 17.17 16.71 -15.89
N HIS A 276 18.31 17.04 -15.29
CA HIS A 276 19.54 17.44 -15.96
C HIS A 276 20.67 16.49 -15.58
N LEU A 277 21.36 15.94 -16.58
CA LEU A 277 22.54 15.10 -16.39
C LEU A 277 23.81 15.94 -16.43
N TYR A 278 24.50 16.01 -15.29
CA TYR A 278 25.77 16.72 -15.15
C TYR A 278 26.95 15.80 -15.48
N GLY A 279 27.19 15.62 -16.77
CA GLY A 279 28.28 14.80 -17.30
C GLY A 279 27.93 14.16 -18.65
N PRO A 280 28.90 13.48 -19.30
CA PRO A 280 28.60 12.71 -20.50
C PRO A 280 27.68 11.54 -20.17
N LEU A 281 26.77 11.19 -21.08
CA LEU A 281 25.88 10.05 -20.95
C LEU A 281 26.59 8.79 -21.46
N PRO A 282 26.94 7.81 -20.59
CA PRO A 282 27.50 6.56 -21.05
C PRO A 282 26.48 5.80 -21.90
N VAL A 283 26.90 5.24 -23.04
CA VAL A 283 25.99 4.46 -23.91
C VAL A 283 25.40 3.26 -23.15
N THR A 284 26.12 2.72 -22.17
CA THR A 284 25.68 1.62 -21.31
C THR A 284 24.53 2.00 -20.37
N ALA A 285 24.31 3.29 -20.09
CA ALA A 285 23.18 3.77 -19.29
C ALA A 285 21.89 3.88 -20.12
N VAL A 286 21.97 3.79 -21.45
CA VAL A 286 20.81 3.81 -22.34
C VAL A 286 20.26 2.38 -22.47
N THR A 287 19.15 2.13 -21.81
CA THR A 287 18.48 0.82 -21.73
C THR A 287 17.67 0.48 -22.97
N ALA A 288 17.15 1.49 -23.67
CA ALA A 288 16.42 1.33 -24.91
C ALA A 288 16.51 2.57 -25.80
N THR A 289 16.37 2.37 -27.10
CA THR A 289 16.26 3.47 -28.07
C THR A 289 15.07 3.25 -28.98
N ARG A 290 14.24 4.28 -29.16
CA ARG A 290 12.99 4.18 -29.92
C ARG A 290 12.90 5.32 -30.93
N PRO A 291 12.51 5.09 -32.19
CA PRO A 291 12.20 6.17 -33.12
C PRO A 291 11.12 7.08 -32.53
N TYR A 292 11.41 8.39 -32.45
CA TYR A 292 10.40 9.35 -32.04
C TYR A 292 9.46 9.62 -33.22
N ARG A 293 8.15 9.45 -33.00
CA ARG A 293 7.11 9.78 -33.98
C ARG A 293 6.23 10.85 -33.35
N PRO A 294 6.17 12.07 -33.91
CA PRO A 294 5.18 13.05 -33.48
C PRO A 294 3.78 12.45 -33.68
N ALA A 295 2.89 12.63 -32.70
CA ALA A 295 1.48 12.31 -32.90
C ALA A 295 0.94 13.10 -34.11
N ALA A 296 0.11 12.47 -34.94
CA ALA A 296 -0.55 13.18 -36.03
C ALA A 296 -1.41 14.32 -35.45
N PRO A 297 -1.59 15.46 -36.15
CA PRO A 297 -2.44 16.53 -35.67
C PRO A 297 -3.86 16.00 -35.41
N GLY A 298 -4.26 15.91 -34.14
CA GLY A 298 -5.60 15.48 -33.72
C GLY A 298 -5.70 14.18 -32.92
N GLU A 299 -4.61 13.43 -32.70
CA GLU A 299 -4.63 12.28 -31.78
C GLU A 299 -4.17 12.71 -30.37
N SER A 300 -5.09 12.65 -29.40
CA SER A 300 -4.73 12.72 -27.98
C SER A 300 -3.96 11.47 -27.57
N THR A 301 -2.80 11.66 -26.96
CA THR A 301 -1.93 10.62 -26.40
C THR A 301 -2.69 9.83 -25.30
N PRO A 302 -2.53 8.49 -25.20
CA PRO A 302 -3.17 7.69 -24.16
C PRO A 302 -2.66 8.00 -22.74
#